data_AF-A0A146KBQ3-F1
#
_entry.id   AF-A0A146KBQ3-F1
#
_cell.length_a   1.000
_cell.length_b   1.000
_cell.length_c   1.000
_cell.angle_alpha   90.00
_cell.angle_beta   90.00
_cell.angle_gamma   90.00
#
_symmetry.space_group_name_H-M   'P 1'
#
loop_
_entity.id
_entity.type
_entity.pdbx_description
1 polymer ?
#
loop_
_entity_poly.entity_id
_entity_poly.type
_entity_poly.pdbx_seq_one_letter_code
_entity_poly.pdbx_strand_id
1 'polypeptide(L)' 'YQVKGANKISAHTFIQFVTIGVLIRKLLNNLNEVMKYDYILIDEVHERDLQVDSFLGILKILFEKFAHKMPKIVIM' A
#
# COMPACT_ATOMS: atom_id res chain seq x y z
N TYR A 1 12.71 -1.85 5.31
CA TYR A 1 11.90 -0.80 4.64
C TYR A 1 12.19 -0.80 3.13
N GLN A 2 11.33 -0.18 2.33
CA GLN A 2 11.56 0.01 0.90
C GLN A 2 11.11 1.42 0.48
N VAL A 3 12.06 2.19 -0.05
CA VAL A 3 11.85 3.55 -0.55
C VAL A 3 12.41 3.67 -1.97
N LYS A 4 12.24 4.82 -2.62
CA LYS A 4 12.86 5.04 -3.95
C LYS A 4 14.38 4.90 -3.82
N GLY A 5 14.97 3.99 -4.60
CA GLY A 5 16.43 3.77 -4.64
C GLY A 5 17.00 2.90 -3.51
N ALA A 6 16.21 2.46 -2.53
CA ALA A 6 16.69 1.58 -1.47
C ALA A 6 15.66 0.50 -1.10
N ASN A 7 16.13 -0.75 -1.06
CA ASN A 7 15.35 -1.89 -0.62
C ASN A 7 16.13 -2.66 0.47
N LYS A 8 15.55 -2.72 1.67
CA LYS A 8 16.10 -3.42 2.84
C LYS A 8 15.09 -4.45 3.39
N ILE A 9 14.30 -5.06 2.51
CA ILE A 9 13.35 -6.12 2.85
C ILE A 9 14.06 -7.48 2.74
N SER A 10 13.72 -8.40 3.64
CA SER A 10 14.22 -9.77 3.64
C SER A 10 13.08 -10.76 3.85
N ALA A 11 13.36 -12.07 3.76
CA ALA A 11 12.39 -13.12 4.08
C ALA A 11 11.90 -13.08 5.54
N HIS A 12 12.65 -12.48 6.46
CA HIS A 12 12.30 -12.34 7.87
C HIS A 12 11.52 -11.05 8.18
N THR A 13 11.17 -10.26 7.15
CA THR A 13 10.48 -8.99 7.34
C THR A 13 8.97 -9.20 7.46
N PHE A 14 8.45 -9.14 8.68
CA PHE A 14 7.01 -9.22 8.96
C PHE A 14 6.29 -7.88 8.75
N ILE A 15 6.96 -6.76 9.03
CA ILE A 15 6.43 -5.41 8.85
C ILE A 15 7.27 -4.67 7.83
N GLN A 16 6.63 -4.25 6.74
CA GLN A 16 7.28 -3.53 5.65
C GLN A 16 6.87 -2.06 5.66
N PHE A 17 7.80 -1.19 6.09
CA PHE A 17 7.69 0.26 5.89
C PHE A 17 7.99 0.61 4.44
N VAL A 18 7.10 1.37 3.80
CA VAL A 18 7.16 1.80 2.41
C VAL A 18 6.69 3.24 2.26
N THR A 19 7.21 3.96 1.27
CA THR A 19 6.57 5.22 0.86
C THR A 19 5.34 4.94 0.00
N ILE A 20 4.35 5.84 0.02
CA ILE A 20 3.12 5.76 -0.78
C ILE A 20 3.47 5.51 -2.26
N GLY A 21 4.40 6.27 -2.84
CA GLY A 21 4.80 6.10 -4.23
C GLY A 21 5.40 4.72 -4.56
N VAL A 22 6.04 4.03 -3.61
CA VAL A 22 6.46 2.62 -3.81
C VAL A 22 5.24 1.71 -3.84
N LEU A 23 4.27 1.93 -2.95
CA LEU A 23 3.06 1.12 -2.84
C LEU A 23 2.15 1.28 -4.08
N ILE A 24 1.98 2.51 -4.58
CA ILE A 24 1.27 2.79 -5.84
C ILE A 24 1.93 2.03 -7.00
N ARG A 25 3.26 2.09 -7.13
CA ARG A 25 3.97 1.35 -8.20
C ARG A 25 3.76 -0.16 -8.11
N LYS A 26 3.75 -0.74 -6.90
CA LYS A 26 3.45 -2.16 -6.70
C LYS A 26 2.04 -2.50 -7.16
N LEU A 27 1.05 -1.70 -6.76
CA LEU A 27 -0.35 -1.89 -7.20
C LEU A 27 -0.48 -1.87 -8.72
N LEU A 28 0.13 -0.89 -9.39
CA LEU A 28 0.04 -0.72 -10.83
C LEU A 28 0.75 -1.83 -11.61
N ASN A 29 1.90 -2.29 -11.11
CA ASN A 29 2.70 -3.31 -11.79
C ASN A 29 2.14 -4.71 -11.58
N ASN A 30 1.81 -5.06 -10.34
CA ASN A 30 1.30 -6.38 -9.99
C ASN A 30 0.48 -6.31 -8.70
N LEU A 31 -0.85 -6.31 -8.85
CA LEU A 31 -1.78 -6.29 -7.72
C LEU A 31 -1.47 -7.39 -6.69
N ASN A 32 -1.05 -8.59 -7.12
CA ASN A 32 -0.75 -9.71 -6.22
C ASN A 32 0.40 -9.40 -5.23
N GLU A 33 1.31 -8.47 -5.55
CA GLU A 33 2.34 -8.03 -4.61
C GLU A 33 1.80 -7.28 -3.40
N VAL A 34 0.60 -6.72 -3.52
CA VAL A 34 -0.09 -5.99 -2.45
C VAL A 34 -1.15 -6.88 -1.78
N MET A 35 -1.77 -7.78 -2.52
CA MET A 35 -2.74 -8.74 -1.97
C MET A 35 -2.15 -9.79 -1.03
N LYS A 36 -0.82 -9.89 -0.95
CA LYS A 36 -0.12 -10.79 -0.02
C LYS A 36 -0.06 -10.27 1.43
N TYR A 37 -0.41 -9.01 1.66
CA TYR A 37 -0.45 -8.44 3.00
C TYR A 37 -1.85 -8.63 3.58
N ASP A 38 -1.94 -8.86 4.89
CA ASP A 38 -3.22 -8.91 5.60
C ASP A 38 -3.73 -7.50 5.97
N TYR A 39 -2.79 -6.58 6.21
CA TYR A 39 -3.04 -5.21 6.65
C TYR A 39 -2.19 -4.21 5.87
N ILE A 40 -2.77 -3.05 5.56
CA ILE A 40 -2.06 -1.86 5.08
C ILE A 40 -2.39 -0.71 6.03
N LEU A 41 -1.35 -0.15 6.64
CA LEU A 41 -1.44 1.03 7.49
C LEU A 41 -1.02 2.24 6.65
N ILE A 42 -1.88 3.26 6.59
CA ILE A 42 -1.62 4.53 5.92
C ILE A 42 -1.49 5.58 7.02
N ASP A 43 -0.29 6.13 7.17
CA ASP A 43 0.06 7.12 8.19
C ASP A 43 0.00 8.53 7.62
N GLU A 44 -0.04 9.53 8.49
CA GLU A 44 -0.01 10.97 8.15
C GLU A 44 -1.12 11.40 7.17
N VAL A 45 -2.29 10.75 7.19
CA VAL A 45 -3.34 11.05 6.19
C VAL A 45 -3.93 12.46 6.32
N HIS A 46 -3.70 13.08 7.48
CA HIS A 46 -4.11 14.44 7.76
C HIS A 46 -3.38 15.49 6.91
N GLU A 47 -2.21 15.17 6.35
CA GLU A 47 -1.48 16.07 5.45
C GLU A 47 -2.18 16.25 4.09
N ARG A 48 -3.12 15.35 3.72
CA ARG A 48 -3.86 15.39 2.46
C ARG A 48 -2.95 15.51 1.23
N ASP A 49 -1.81 14.81 1.27
CA ASP A 49 -0.89 14.73 0.13
C ASP A 49 -1.56 14.10 -1.10
N LEU A 50 -1.24 14.60 -2.29
CA LEU A 50 -1.82 14.14 -3.56
C LEU A 50 -1.65 12.63 -3.78
N GLN A 51 -0.52 12.07 -3.36
CA GLN A 51 -0.27 10.62 -3.52
C GLN A 51 -1.15 9.81 -2.58
N VAL A 52 -1.38 10.28 -1.35
CA VAL A 52 -2.27 9.64 -0.38
C VAL A 52 -3.70 9.64 -0.93
N ASP A 53 -4.20 10.80 -1.36
CA ASP A 53 -5.55 10.93 -1.93
C ASP A 53 -5.72 10.05 -3.19
N SER A 54 -4.71 10.03 -4.07
CA SER A 54 -4.71 9.16 -5.26
C SER A 54 -4.73 7.67 -4.90
N PHE A 55 -3.93 7.28 -3.90
CA PHE A 55 -3.85 5.90 -3.44
C PHE A 55 -5.18 5.42 -2.84
N LEU A 56 -5.82 6.24 -2.01
CA LEU A 56 -7.14 5.95 -1.45
C LEU A 56 -8.21 5.83 -2.54
N GLY A 57 -8.17 6.69 -3.56
CA GLY A 57 -9.06 6.59 -4.72
C GLY A 57 -8.89 5.27 -5.48
N ILE A 58 -7.65 4.84 -5.72
CA ILE A 58 -7.34 3.54 -6.35
C ILE A 58 -7.83 2.40 -5.47
N LEU A 59 -7.58 2.44 -4.16
CA LEU A 59 -8.03 1.40 -3.23
C LEU A 59 -9.55 1.25 -3.27
N LYS A 60 -10.31 2.36 -3.26
CA LYS A 60 -11.78 2.32 -3.34
C LYS A 60 -12.25 1.51 -4.56
N ILE A 61 -11.69 1.77 -5.73
CA ILE A 61 -12.02 1.05 -6.98
C ILE A 61 -11.66 -0.44 -6.86
N LEU A 62 -10.52 -0.76 -6.24
CA LEU A 62 -10.10 -2.15 -6.04
C LEU A 62 -11.00 -2.90 -5.05
N PHE A 63 -11.45 -2.24 -3.98
CA PHE A 63 -12.40 -2.81 -3.03
C PHE A 63 -13.73 -3.16 -3.68
N GLU A 64 -14.26 -2.28 -4.53
CA GLU A 64 -15.49 -2.55 -5.28
C GLU A 64 -15.36 -3.79 -6.18
N LYS A 65 -14.17 -4.06 -6.70
CA LYS A 65 -13.92 -5.18 -7.63
C LYS A 65 -13.48 -6.48 -6.95
N PHE A 66 -12.79 -6.40 -5.80
CA PHE A 66 -12.08 -7.54 -5.18
C PHE A 66 -12.30 -7.67 -3.67
N ALA A 67 -13.36 -7.09 -3.11
CA ALA A 67 -13.63 -6.95 -1.66
C ALA A 67 -13.15 -8.11 -0.78
N HIS A 68 -13.48 -9.37 -1.11
CA HIS A 68 -13.15 -10.54 -0.30
C HIS A 68 -11.66 -10.90 -0.23
N LYS A 69 -10.83 -10.38 -1.13
CA LYS A 69 -9.39 -10.67 -1.20
C LYS A 69 -8.52 -9.51 -0.74
N MET A 70 -9.12 -8.33 -0.48
CA MET A 70 -8.36 -7.12 -0.18
C MET A 70 -7.79 -7.15 1.25
N PRO A 71 -6.57 -6.62 1.47
CA PRO A 71 -6.05 -6.38 2.82
C PRO A 71 -6.95 -5.44 3.60
N LYS A 72 -7.00 -5.59 4.92
CA LYS A 72 -7.66 -4.60 5.79
C LYS A 72 -6.87 -3.29 5.76
N ILE A 73 -7.56 -2.17 5.56
CA ILE A 73 -6.94 -0.85 5.56
C ILE A 73 -7.15 -0.20 6.93
N VAL A 74 -6.06 0.29 7.52
CA VAL A 74 -6.07 1.11 8.72
C VAL A 74 -5.51 2.47 8.35
N ILE A 75 -6.24 3.51 8.69
CA ILE A 75 -5.92 4.90 8.38
C ILE A 75 -5.58 5.58 9.71
N MET A 76 -4.40 6.21 9.79
CA MET A 76 -3.84 6.85 10.99
C MET A 76 -3.56 8.33 10.73
#